data_AF-A0A4P8XPK0-F1
#
_entry.id   AF-A0A4P8XPK0-F1
#
_cell.length_a   1.000
_cell.length_b   1.000
_cell.length_c   1.000
_cell.angle_alpha   90.00
_cell.angle_beta   90.00
_cell.angle_gamma   90.00
#
_symmetry.space_group_name_H-M   'P 1'
#
loop_
_entity.id
_entity.type
_entity.pdbx_description
1 polymer ?
#
loop_
_entity_poly.entity_id
_entity_poly.type
_entity_poly.pdbx_seq_one_letter_code
_entity_poly.pdbx_strand_id
1 'polypeptide(L)'
;MIRLEQLSLARQLDLVFKELEEELAGLNSGTVFVQIRNNVIGKFGIRHNPLAGRNGVIIPAGCGLTPVQQSSFRSMALESLNHKRRWTHGEISYEFTIQQGIVLVDAVLESNYNMANMMIRYSRPAVSDAAAEY
;
A
#
# COMPACT_ATOMS: atom_id res chain seq x y z
N MET A 1 -11.81 21.51 1.99
CA MET A 1 -11.70 20.11 1.53
C MET A 1 -10.24 19.86 1.19
N ILE A 2 -9.54 18.98 1.93
CA ILE A 2 -8.10 18.71 1.70
C ILE A 2 -7.98 17.90 0.40
N ARG A 3 -7.17 18.37 -0.56
CA ARG A 3 -6.86 17.60 -1.77
C ARG A 3 -5.71 16.65 -1.46
N LEU A 4 -5.91 15.34 -1.60
CA LEU A 4 -4.89 14.32 -1.31
C LEU A 4 -3.58 14.55 -2.10
N GLU A 5 -3.70 15.10 -3.32
CA GLU A 5 -2.57 15.49 -4.19
C GLU A 5 -1.60 16.51 -3.56
N GLN A 6 -2.06 17.27 -2.56
CA GLN A 6 -1.24 18.25 -1.84
C GLN A 6 -0.48 17.64 -0.65
N LEU A 7 -0.81 16.41 -0.26
CA LEU A 7 -0.18 15.71 0.86
C LEU A 7 0.98 14.86 0.35
N SER A 8 2.07 14.83 1.13
CA SER A 8 3.15 13.87 0.90
C SER A 8 2.63 12.43 1.04
N LEU A 9 3.25 11.48 0.35
CA LEU A 9 2.88 10.07 0.44
C LEU A 9 2.96 9.54 1.89
N ALA A 10 3.96 9.99 2.66
CA ALA A 10 4.08 9.68 4.08
C ALA A 10 2.86 10.16 4.87
N ARG A 11 2.38 11.38 4.61
CA ARG A 11 1.19 11.91 5.28
C ARG A 11 -0.09 11.21 4.86
N GLN A 12 -0.18 10.78 3.61
CA GLN A 12 -1.31 9.95 3.16
C GLN A 12 -1.28 8.59 3.86
N LEU A 13 -0.10 7.98 4.02
CA LEU A 13 0.06 6.71 4.74
C LEU A 13 -0.31 6.84 6.23
N ASP A 14 0.04 7.94 6.89
CA ASP A 14 -0.45 8.23 8.25
C ASP A 14 -1.98 8.18 8.35
N LEU A 15 -2.68 8.77 7.36
CA LEU A 15 -4.14 8.80 7.33
C LEU A 15 -4.71 7.40 7.12
N VAL A 16 -4.06 6.58 6.29
CA VAL A 16 -4.43 5.16 6.11
C VAL A 16 -4.35 4.42 7.44
N PHE A 17 -3.25 4.53 8.19
CA PHE A 17 -3.11 3.85 9.48
C PHE A 17 -4.09 4.36 10.53
N LYS A 18 -4.48 5.64 10.47
CA LYS A 18 -5.52 6.18 11.35
C LYS A 18 -6.91 5.61 11.02
N GLU A 19 -7.22 5.43 9.74
CA GLU A 19 -8.50 4.82 9.33
C GLU A 19 -8.57 3.34 9.73
N LEU A 20 -7.45 2.63 9.64
CA LEU A 20 -7.37 1.20 9.95
C LEU A 20 -7.18 0.87 11.44
N GLU A 21 -7.17 1.86 12.33
CA GLU A 21 -6.84 1.70 13.76
C GLU A 21 -7.76 0.69 14.47
N GLU A 22 -9.08 0.80 14.22
CA GLU A 22 -10.09 -0.08 14.81
C GLU A 22 -10.00 -1.51 14.26
N GLU A 23 -9.77 -1.66 12.95
CA GLU A 23 -9.63 -2.99 12.33
C GLU A 23 -8.35 -3.69 12.82
N LEU A 24 -7.23 -2.97 12.92
CA LEU A 24 -5.96 -3.51 13.42
C LEU A 24 -6.04 -3.91 14.90
N ALA A 25 -6.88 -3.24 15.70
CA ALA A 25 -7.14 -3.64 17.09
C ALA A 25 -7.84 -5.00 17.22
N GLY A 26 -8.46 -5.49 16.15
CA GLY A 26 -9.11 -6.81 16.07
C GLY A 26 -8.24 -7.90 15.44
N LEU A 27 -7.04 -7.59 14.94
CA LEU A 27 -6.20 -8.52 14.18
C LEU A 27 -4.84 -8.72 14.81
N ASN A 28 -4.38 -9.98 14.87
CA ASN A 28 -3.04 -10.32 15.32
C ASN A 28 -2.07 -10.59 14.15
N SER A 29 -2.59 -10.74 12.94
CA SER A 29 -1.82 -10.99 11.73
C SER A 29 -2.64 -10.69 10.48
N GLY A 30 -1.97 -10.41 9.37
CA GLY A 30 -2.60 -10.13 8.08
C GLY A 30 -1.69 -9.32 7.16
N THR A 31 -2.26 -8.76 6.11
CA THR A 31 -1.54 -7.89 5.17
C THR A 31 -2.27 -6.56 5.01
N VAL A 32 -1.64 -5.44 5.38
CA VAL A 32 -2.12 -4.11 4.99
C VAL A 32 -1.60 -3.81 3.59
N PHE A 33 -2.47 -3.49 2.64
CA PHE A 33 -2.04 -3.11 1.28
C PHE A 33 -2.43 -1.66 0.98
N VAL A 34 -1.60 -0.96 0.20
CA VAL A 34 -1.86 0.39 -0.29
C VAL A 34 -1.54 0.49 -1.78
N GLN A 35 -2.48 1.01 -2.57
CA GLN A 35 -2.36 1.21 -4.00
C GLN A 35 -2.13 2.67 -4.32
N ILE A 36 -1.01 2.94 -4.98
CA ILE A 36 -0.46 4.26 -5.24
C ILE A 36 -0.51 4.53 -6.75
N ARG A 37 -1.02 5.70 -7.14
CA ARG A 37 -0.96 6.20 -8.51
C ARG A 37 -0.58 7.68 -8.48
N ASN A 38 0.45 8.08 -9.23
CA ASN A 38 0.97 9.44 -9.21
C ASN A 38 1.31 9.96 -7.78
N ASN A 39 1.86 9.11 -6.91
CA ASN A 39 2.11 9.41 -5.49
C ASN A 39 0.84 9.73 -4.67
N VAL A 40 -0.34 9.33 -5.15
CA VAL A 40 -1.60 9.42 -4.42
C VAL A 40 -2.06 8.00 -4.08
N ILE A 41 -2.37 7.75 -2.81
CA ILE A 41 -3.00 6.51 -2.36
C ILE A 41 -4.46 6.56 -2.78
N GLY A 42 -4.85 5.70 -3.71
CA GLY A 42 -6.22 5.61 -4.23
C GLY A 42 -7.06 4.53 -3.57
N LYS A 43 -6.43 3.46 -3.07
CA LYS A 43 -7.09 2.33 -2.42
C LYS A 43 -6.18 1.74 -1.36
N PHE A 44 -6.74 1.29 -0.25
CA PHE A 44 -6.04 0.57 0.80
C PHE A 44 -6.99 -0.39 1.49
N GLY A 45 -6.46 -1.27 2.34
CA GLY A 45 -7.26 -2.14 3.19
C GLY A 45 -6.41 -3.21 3.85
N ILE A 46 -7.09 -4.14 4.53
CA ILE A 46 -6.47 -5.27 5.21
C ILE A 46 -6.94 -6.57 4.57
N ARG A 47 -6.00 -7.45 4.27
CA ARG A 47 -6.26 -8.85 3.95
C ARG A 47 -6.05 -9.67 5.22
N HIS A 48 -7.12 -10.25 5.74
CA HIS A 48 -7.07 -11.14 6.89
C HIS A 48 -6.35 -12.43 6.53
N ASN A 49 -5.57 -12.98 7.47
CA ASN A 49 -5.16 -14.37 7.38
C ASN A 49 -6.38 -15.30 7.47
N PRO A 50 -6.31 -16.52 6.90
CA PRO A 50 -7.42 -17.45 6.94
C PRO A 50 -7.96 -17.63 8.36
N LEU A 51 -9.27 -17.41 8.53
CA LEU A 51 -9.91 -17.58 9.83
C LEU A 51 -9.82 -19.04 10.24
N ALA A 52 -9.09 -19.32 11.33
CA ALA A 52 -8.97 -20.67 11.86
C ALA A 52 -10.33 -21.14 12.41
N GLY A 53 -11.06 -21.90 11.59
CA GLY A 53 -12.28 -22.58 12.01
C GLY A 53 -11.96 -23.95 12.59
N ARG A 54 -12.49 -24.27 13.77
CA ARG A 54 -12.43 -25.62 14.35
C ARG A 54 -13.85 -26.08 14.69
N ASN A 55 -14.23 -27.27 14.23
CA ASN A 55 -15.55 -27.88 14.46
C ASN A 55 -16.74 -27.01 14.00
N GLY A 56 -16.64 -26.34 12.85
CA GLY A 56 -17.73 -25.52 12.30
C GLY A 56 -17.91 -24.14 12.96
N VAL A 57 -17.05 -23.79 13.91
CA VAL A 57 -17.03 -22.46 14.56
C VAL A 57 -15.82 -21.69 14.06
N ILE A 58 -16.06 -20.51 13.51
CA ILE A 58 -15.02 -19.51 13.27
C ILE A 58 -14.77 -18.81 14.60
N ILE A 59 -13.59 -19.01 15.18
CA ILE A 59 -13.21 -18.32 16.41
C ILE A 59 -12.67 -16.95 16.02
N PRO A 60 -13.29 -15.84 16.45
CA PRO A 60 -12.73 -14.53 16.24
C PRO A 60 -11.34 -14.47 16.89
N ALA A 61 -10.36 -13.90 16.19
CA ALA A 61 -9.04 -13.68 16.75
C ALA A 61 -9.20 -12.81 18.00
N GLY A 62 -8.93 -13.37 19.18
CA GLY A 62 -8.93 -12.61 20.43
C GLY A 62 -7.76 -11.62 20.43
N CYS A 63 -8.05 -10.38 20.84
CA CYS A 63 -7.12 -9.25 21.04
C CYS A 63 -6.12 -9.03 19.88
N GLY A 64 -6.37 -8.05 19.02
CA GLY A 64 -5.44 -7.65 17.97
C GLY A 64 -4.30 -6.75 18.46
N LEU A 65 -3.76 -5.92 17.56
CA LEU A 65 -2.66 -5.03 17.90
C LEU A 65 -3.06 -4.02 18.98
N THR A 66 -2.23 -3.95 20.03
CA THR A 66 -2.28 -2.88 21.03
C THR A 66 -1.91 -1.52 20.42
N PRO A 67 -2.32 -0.37 21.00
CA PRO A 67 -1.95 0.95 20.49
C PRO A 67 -0.43 1.16 20.31
N VAL A 68 0.38 0.56 21.18
CA VAL A 68 1.85 0.60 21.09
C VAL A 68 2.35 -0.17 19.86
N GLN A 69 1.80 -1.37 19.62
CA GLN A 69 2.12 -2.18 18.43
C GLN A 69 1.64 -1.50 17.15
N GLN A 70 0.46 -0.88 17.14
CA GLN A 70 -0.03 -0.11 16.00
C GLN A 70 0.85 1.09 15.68
N SER A 71 1.31 1.82 16.71
CA SER A 71 2.27 2.91 16.53
C SER A 71 3.60 2.43 15.96
N SER A 72 4.11 1.29 16.46
CA SER A 72 5.33 0.66 15.95
C SER A 72 5.18 0.24 14.47
N PHE A 73 4.06 -0.40 14.13
CA PHE A 73 3.74 -0.78 12.76
C PHE A 73 3.69 0.45 11.84
N ARG A 74 2.97 1.51 12.23
CA ARG A 74 2.93 2.76 11.47
C ARG A 74 4.34 3.34 11.23
N SER A 75 5.19 3.37 12.27
CA SER A 75 6.56 3.87 12.14
C SER A 75 7.38 3.04 11.15
N MET A 76 7.29 1.71 11.19
CA MET A 76 7.96 0.84 10.22
C MET A 76 7.44 1.04 8.79
N ALA A 77 6.13 1.21 8.63
CA ALA A 77 5.53 1.47 7.32
C ALA A 77 6.00 2.80 6.72
N LEU A 78 6.10 3.86 7.53
CA LEU A 78 6.66 5.15 7.11
C LEU A 78 8.14 5.03 6.72
N GLU A 79 8.94 4.32 7.51
CA GLU A 79 10.36 4.09 7.23
C GLU A 79 10.56 3.35 5.90
N SER A 80 9.68 2.39 5.59
CA SER A 80 9.72 1.65 4.32
C SER A 80 9.68 2.55 3.08
N LEU A 81 9.04 3.73 3.18
CA LEU A 81 8.97 4.69 2.09
C LEU A 81 10.34 5.28 1.73
N ASN A 82 11.32 5.27 2.64
CA ASN A 82 12.69 5.71 2.36
C ASN A 82 13.41 4.79 1.37
N HIS A 83 12.94 3.54 1.21
CA HIS A 83 13.51 2.55 0.30
C HIS A 83 12.94 2.61 -1.13
N LYS A 84 11.95 3.49 -1.37
CA LYS A 84 11.33 3.69 -2.68
C LYS A 84 12.31 4.33 -3.67
N ARG A 85 12.56 3.66 -4.81
CA ARG A 85 13.43 4.16 -5.89
C ARG A 85 12.64 4.60 -7.12
N ARG A 86 12.44 5.91 -7.28
CA ARG A 86 11.92 6.59 -8.50
C ARG A 86 10.56 6.13 -9.05
N TRP A 87 9.86 5.19 -8.42
CA TRP A 87 8.56 4.71 -8.87
C TRP A 87 7.42 5.56 -8.27
N THR A 88 6.35 5.80 -9.02
CA THR A 88 5.20 6.64 -8.59
C THR A 88 3.87 5.88 -8.62
N HIS A 89 3.91 4.59 -8.99
CA HIS A 89 2.74 3.77 -9.32
C HIS A 89 2.89 2.31 -8.89
N GLY A 90 1.94 1.80 -8.11
CA GLY A 90 1.74 0.38 -7.82
C GLY A 90 1.40 0.13 -6.36
N GLU A 91 1.87 -0.96 -5.76
CA GLU A 91 1.34 -1.46 -4.50
C GLU A 91 2.43 -1.60 -3.45
N ILE A 92 2.13 -1.24 -2.20
CA ILE A 92 2.94 -1.63 -1.04
C ILE A 92 2.08 -2.55 -0.19
N SER A 93 2.60 -3.73 0.11
CA SER A 93 1.99 -4.70 1.01
C SER A 93 2.83 -4.84 2.26
N TYR A 94 2.21 -4.72 3.42
CA TYR A 94 2.82 -4.91 4.73
C TYR A 94 2.23 -6.16 5.37
N GLU A 95 2.96 -7.25 5.33
CA GLU A 95 2.61 -8.46 6.08
C GLU A 95 3.00 -8.26 7.53
N PHE A 96 2.07 -8.50 8.46
CA PHE A 96 2.32 -8.35 9.88
C PHE A 96 1.85 -9.56 10.68
N THR A 97 2.51 -9.80 11.79
CA THR A 97 2.11 -10.81 12.78
C THR A 97 2.60 -10.42 14.16
N ILE A 98 1.88 -10.82 15.20
CA ILE A 98 2.31 -10.67 16.59
C ILE A 98 3.01 -11.95 17.02
N GLN A 99 4.29 -11.85 17.36
CA GLN A 99 5.07 -12.93 17.95
C GLN A 99 5.60 -12.50 19.32
N GLN A 100 5.26 -13.25 20.37
CA GLN A 100 5.71 -12.98 21.75
C GLN A 100 5.43 -11.54 22.23
N GLY A 101 4.33 -10.93 21.77
CA GLY A 101 3.95 -9.56 22.13
C GLY A 101 4.67 -8.47 21.32
N ILE A 102 5.52 -8.83 20.37
CA ILE A 102 6.19 -7.91 19.44
C ILE A 102 5.51 -8.02 18.07
N VAL A 103 5.30 -6.87 17.42
CA VAL A 103 4.81 -6.84 16.03
C VAL A 103 5.99 -7.01 15.09
N LEU A 104 5.92 -8.03 14.24
CA LEU A 104 6.83 -8.26 13.12
C LEU A 104 6.15 -7.78 11.86
N VAL A 105 6.88 -7.07 11.00
CA VAL A 105 6.35 -6.48 9.77
C VAL A 105 7.35 -6.67 8.64
N ASP A 106 6.89 -7.26 7.55
CA ASP A 106 7.60 -7.35 6.28
C ASP A 106 6.92 -6.47 5.24
N ALA A 107 7.70 -5.70 4.47
CA ALA A 107 7.19 -4.79 3.46
C ALA A 107 7.61 -5.24 2.05
N VAL A 108 6.63 -5.41 1.17
CA VAL A 108 6.83 -5.70 -0.25
C VAL A 108 6.39 -4.49 -1.07
N LEU A 109 7.31 -3.93 -1.85
CA LEU A 109 7.04 -2.79 -2.73
C LEU A 109 7.03 -3.27 -4.18
N GLU A 110 5.86 -3.24 -4.81
CA GLU A 110 5.66 -3.66 -6.19
C GLU A 110 5.36 -2.47 -7.10
N SER A 111 6.23 -2.24 -8.09
CA SER A 111 5.99 -1.21 -9.11
C SER A 111 5.08 -1.72 -10.21
N ASN A 112 3.97 -1.02 -10.45
CA ASN A 112 2.99 -1.36 -11.48
C ASN A 112 2.95 -0.29 -12.57
N TYR A 113 3.54 -0.59 -13.72
CA TYR A 113 3.54 0.27 -14.90
C TYR A 113 2.61 -0.28 -15.97
N ASN A 114 1.67 0.56 -16.41
CA ASN A 114 0.80 0.22 -17.52
C ASN A 114 1.49 0.62 -18.85
N MET A 115 1.81 -0.37 -19.69
CA MET A 115 2.44 -0.19 -21.00
C MET A 115 1.62 0.70 -21.95
N ALA A 116 0.28 0.63 -21.91
CA ALA A 116 -0.57 1.47 -22.75
C ALA A 116 -0.38 2.97 -22.44
N ASN A 117 -0.22 3.31 -21.16
CA ASN A 117 0.06 4.69 -20.74
C ASN A 117 1.47 5.16 -21.13
N MET A 118 2.43 4.24 -21.29
CA MET A 118 3.75 4.59 -21.79
C MET A 118 3.72 4.82 -23.31
N MET A 119 3.01 3.97 -24.06
CA MET A 119 2.92 4.07 -25.52
C MET A 119 2.24 5.37 -25.99
N ILE A 120 1.28 5.91 -25.24
CA ILE A 120 0.69 7.23 -25.52
C ILE A 120 1.76 8.33 -25.52
N ARG A 121 2.78 8.25 -24.64
CA ARG A 121 3.87 9.23 -24.58
C ARG A 121 4.95 9.01 -25.64
N TYR A 122 5.08 7.78 -26.16
CA TYR A 122 6.05 7.43 -27.21
C TYR A 122 5.48 7.52 -28.63
N SER A 123 4.21 7.89 -28.80
CA SER A 123 3.67 8.23 -30.11
C SER A 123 4.40 9.47 -30.64
N ARG A 124 5.43 9.22 -31.45
CA ARG A 124 6.21 10.23 -32.17
C ARG A 124 5.23 11.06 -33.00
N PRO A 125 5.38 12.40 -33.11
CA PRO A 125 4.71 13.11 -34.18
C PRO A 125 5.14 12.45 -35.48
N ALA A 126 4.16 12.10 -36.31
CA ALA A 126 4.38 11.47 -37.60
C ALA A 126 5.52 12.22 -38.31
N VAL A 127 6.50 11.45 -38.80
CA VAL A 127 7.50 11.94 -39.75
C VAL A 127 6.74 12.74 -40.80
N SER A 128 7.12 14.00 -40.97
CA SER A 128 6.56 14.86 -42.00
C SER A 128 6.80 14.19 -43.35
N ASP A 129 5.75 13.62 -43.94
CA ASP A 129 5.64 13.32 -45.36
C ASP A 129 5.72 14.64 -46.13
N ALA A 130 6.94 15.15 -46.36
CA ALA A 130 7.19 16.32 -47.20
C ALA A 130 8.63 16.32 -47.77
N ALA A 131 9.21 15.15 -47.99
CA ALA A 131 10.54 15.02 -48.62
C ALA A 131 10.57 13.96 -49.74
N ALA A 132 9.47 13.83 -50.47
CA ALA A 132 9.41 13.02 -51.68
C ALA A 132 8.53 13.69 -52.72
N GLU A 133 9.06 14.69 -53.41
CA GLU A 133 8.73 15.01 -54.80
C GLU A 133 9.85 15.92 -55.34
N TYR A 134 10.77 15.29 -56.07
CA TYR A 134 11.73 15.90 -56.99
C TYR A 134 11.14 15.84 -58.40
#